data_AF-A0A1X7F3V3-F1
#
_entry.id   AF-A0A1X7F3V3-F1
#
_cell.length_a   1.000
_cell.length_b   1.000
_cell.length_c   1.000
_cell.angle_alpha   90.00
_cell.angle_beta   90.00
_cell.angle_gamma   90.00
#
_symmetry.space_group_name_H-M   'P 1'
#
loop_
_entity.id
_entity.type
_entity.pdbx_description
1 polymer ?
#
loop_
_entity_poly.entity_id
_entity_poly.type
_entity_poly.pdbx_seq_one_letter_code
_entity_poly.pdbx_strand_id
1 'polypeptide(L)'
;MRVQSLTLAAAGLALLAPTTSSVAVRPTSGAQGAEAPRQEGSVRAADLLARVQDCAPVSRGRYRTDDGTPATVPVCGTPEAVFWKADMDIDCDGRPGTHCNSTTDPLFSDATAFTQSDGRYLSAETLPYIVVPGASDIWNYRDHGVRGGSVAAVVYKDRVQYAVVGDVGPSDIIGEASYATAKALGIRPDPHGGGTPSGVTYIVFKNSQATPIESHASAVAVGERLARLFTRDTPEPSRTPATPAAPKDPAPTAPDPDGTARPGEPAGTGAAEVVKDAVEEAVAEAADESSPDEHADEQTDEQTEEQPEDVAPEEE
;
A
#
# COMPACT_ATOMS: atom_id res chain seq x y z
N MET A 1 69.82 -5.93 58.76
CA MET A 1 70.76 -4.94 58.19
C MET A 1 70.07 -4.24 57.02
N ARG A 2 70.12 -2.90 57.03
CA ARG A 2 69.81 -1.93 55.98
C ARG A 2 68.39 -1.91 55.38
N VAL A 3 67.58 -1.08 56.04
CA VAL A 3 66.45 -0.33 55.50
C VAL A 3 66.98 0.68 54.47
N GLN A 4 66.39 0.76 53.28
CA GLN A 4 66.63 1.85 52.33
C GLN A 4 65.32 2.62 52.12
N SER A 5 65.33 3.84 52.64
CA SER A 5 64.32 4.87 52.46
C SER A 5 64.44 5.47 51.06
N LEU A 6 63.33 5.55 50.34
CA LEU A 6 63.22 6.34 49.11
C LEU A 6 62.21 7.47 49.33
N THR A 7 62.71 8.66 49.08
CA THR A 7 62.15 9.98 49.32
C THR A 7 60.95 10.30 48.42
N LEU A 8 59.92 10.88 49.02
CA LEU A 8 58.78 11.54 48.35
C LEU A 8 59.27 12.67 47.43
N ALA A 9 58.78 12.69 46.20
CA ALA A 9 58.71 13.89 45.36
C ALA A 9 57.24 14.18 45.08
N ALA A 10 56.70 15.21 45.73
CA ALA A 10 55.36 15.74 45.48
C ALA A 10 55.44 16.74 44.32
N ALA A 11 54.86 16.39 43.17
CA ALA A 11 54.60 17.32 42.08
C ALA A 11 53.12 17.72 42.12
N GLY A 12 52.85 18.96 42.51
CA GLY A 12 51.50 19.53 42.51
C GLY A 12 51.06 19.87 41.08
N LEU A 13 50.01 19.21 40.60
CA LEU A 13 49.24 19.67 39.44
C LEU A 13 48.16 20.64 39.93
N ALA A 14 48.24 21.89 39.48
CA ALA A 14 47.17 22.87 39.65
C ALA A 14 45.98 22.48 38.76
N LEU A 15 44.86 22.14 39.40
CA LEU A 15 43.58 21.86 38.75
C LEU A 15 42.91 23.20 38.38
N LEU A 16 42.94 23.57 37.10
CA LEU A 16 42.09 24.62 36.56
C LEU A 16 40.73 24.01 36.22
N ALA A 17 39.75 24.21 37.09
CA ALA A 17 38.36 23.84 36.85
C ALA A 17 37.68 24.89 35.95
N PRO A 18 37.16 24.53 34.77
CA PRO A 18 36.22 25.39 34.07
C PRO A 18 34.85 25.30 34.75
N THR A 19 34.36 26.41 35.28
CA THR A 19 32.95 26.55 35.69
C THR A 19 32.09 26.60 34.45
N THR A 20 31.61 25.44 33.98
CA THR A 20 30.52 25.41 33.00
C THR A 20 29.21 25.61 33.76
N SER A 21 28.56 26.75 33.52
CA SER A 21 27.20 27.03 33.98
C SER A 21 26.28 25.88 33.57
N SER A 22 25.65 25.21 34.53
CA SER A 22 24.56 24.29 34.26
C SER A 22 23.37 25.09 33.73
N VAL A 23 23.26 25.19 32.42
CA VAL A 23 21.97 25.49 31.79
C VAL A 23 21.11 24.27 32.05
N ALA A 24 20.13 24.41 32.94
CA ALA A 24 19.05 23.47 33.07
C ALA A 24 18.31 23.42 31.74
N VAL A 25 18.70 22.50 30.86
CA VAL A 25 17.90 22.09 29.73
C VAL A 25 16.66 21.45 30.34
N ARG A 26 15.57 22.22 30.37
CA ARG A 26 14.24 21.65 30.55
C ARG A 26 14.14 20.51 29.54
N PRO A 27 13.76 19.28 29.94
CA PRO A 27 13.44 18.26 28.96
C PRO A 27 12.26 18.82 28.16
N THR A 28 12.54 19.32 26.96
CA THR A 28 11.55 19.36 25.91
C THR A 28 11.02 17.95 25.85
N SER A 29 9.72 17.79 26.15
CA SER A 29 9.00 16.54 26.01
C SER A 29 9.34 15.97 24.64
N GLY A 30 10.34 15.08 24.63
CA GLY A 30 10.79 14.41 23.44
C GLY A 30 9.60 13.66 22.91
N ALA A 31 9.28 13.93 21.64
CA ALA A 31 8.24 13.28 20.90
C ALA A 31 8.16 11.81 21.33
N GLN A 32 7.00 11.43 21.86
CA GLN A 32 6.65 10.02 21.98
C GLN A 32 6.98 9.38 20.63
N GLY A 33 7.68 8.24 20.67
CA GLY A 33 8.18 7.55 19.50
C GLY A 33 7.14 7.63 18.39
N ALA A 34 7.52 8.27 17.27
CA ALA A 34 6.63 8.42 16.14
C ALA A 34 6.21 7.02 15.73
N GLU A 35 4.96 6.69 16.04
CA GLU A 35 4.35 5.44 15.63
C GLU A 35 4.52 5.35 14.12
N ALA A 36 5.13 4.26 13.64
CA ALA A 36 5.32 4.05 12.21
C ALA A 36 3.98 4.35 11.51
N PRO A 37 4.00 5.11 10.39
CA PRO A 37 2.79 5.64 9.79
C PRO A 37 1.77 4.51 9.67
N ARG A 38 0.60 4.72 10.28
CA ARG A 38 -0.46 3.72 10.32
C ARG A 38 -0.94 3.32 8.92
N GLN A 39 -0.67 4.14 7.90
CA GLN A 39 -1.14 3.94 6.53
C GLN A 39 0.00 4.22 5.55
N GLU A 40 0.10 3.38 4.52
CA GLU A 40 0.89 3.68 3.33
C GLU A 40 0.04 4.47 2.33
N GLY A 41 0.57 5.60 1.85
CA GLY A 41 -0.20 6.51 1.02
C GLY A 41 -1.21 7.36 1.82
N SER A 42 -2.27 7.83 1.17
CA SER A 42 -3.25 8.74 1.79
C SER A 42 -4.69 8.26 1.75
N VAL A 43 -4.98 7.17 1.05
CA VAL A 43 -6.32 6.55 1.05
C VAL A 43 -6.52 5.81 2.37
N ARG A 44 -7.62 6.08 3.07
CA ARG A 44 -7.88 5.45 4.37
C ARG A 44 -8.32 4.01 4.18
N ALA A 45 -7.94 3.14 5.12
CA ALA A 45 -8.41 1.77 5.20
C ALA A 45 -9.95 1.68 5.15
N ALA A 46 -10.64 2.56 5.89
CA ALA A 46 -12.10 2.58 5.91
C ALA A 46 -12.74 2.84 4.54
N ASP A 47 -12.12 3.68 3.70
CA ASP A 47 -12.65 4.01 2.37
C ASP A 47 -12.51 2.82 1.42
N LEU A 48 -11.38 2.11 1.50
CA LEU A 48 -11.16 0.85 0.78
C LEU A 48 -12.16 -0.22 1.24
N LEU A 49 -12.29 -0.43 2.55
CA LEU A 49 -13.19 -1.42 3.13
C LEU A 49 -14.66 -1.15 2.79
N ALA A 50 -15.06 0.12 2.69
CA ALA A 50 -16.41 0.51 2.27
C ALA A 50 -16.74 0.03 0.85
N ARG A 51 -15.77 -0.02 -0.05
CA ARG A 51 -15.95 -0.48 -1.44
C ARG A 51 -16.02 -2.00 -1.58
N VAL A 52 -15.62 -2.74 -0.54
CA VAL A 52 -15.54 -4.21 -0.53
C VAL A 52 -16.32 -4.82 0.65
N GLN A 53 -17.40 -4.15 1.07
CA GLN A 53 -18.29 -4.68 2.11
C GLN A 53 -19.08 -5.88 1.58
N ASP A 54 -19.69 -5.72 0.41
CA ASP A 54 -20.50 -6.74 -0.26
C ASP A 54 -19.63 -7.60 -1.16
N CYS A 55 -19.99 -8.89 -1.28
CA CYS A 55 -19.28 -9.82 -2.16
C CYS A 55 -20.19 -10.26 -3.31
N ALA A 56 -19.81 -9.89 -4.54
CA ALA A 56 -20.26 -10.57 -5.75
C ALA A 56 -19.20 -11.62 -6.13
N PRO A 57 -19.42 -12.92 -5.88
CA PRO A 57 -18.41 -13.94 -6.13
C PRO A 57 -18.02 -14.01 -7.61
N VAL A 58 -16.72 -14.05 -7.86
CA VAL A 58 -16.13 -14.35 -9.17
C VAL A 58 -15.44 -15.72 -9.19
N SER A 59 -15.18 -16.31 -8.01
CA SER A 59 -14.82 -17.72 -7.90
C SER A 59 -16.05 -18.63 -8.04
N ARG A 60 -15.85 -19.82 -8.61
CA ARG A 60 -16.86 -20.90 -8.70
C ARG A 60 -16.98 -21.70 -7.39
N GLY A 61 -15.99 -21.58 -6.50
CA GLY A 61 -15.96 -22.23 -5.20
C GLY A 61 -15.43 -21.30 -4.10
N ARG A 62 -15.05 -21.91 -2.98
CA ARG A 62 -14.44 -21.23 -1.83
C ARG A 62 -13.07 -21.84 -1.53
N TYR A 63 -12.23 -21.06 -0.88
CA TYR A 63 -10.89 -21.40 -0.44
C TYR A 63 -10.86 -21.66 1.06
N ARG A 64 -9.90 -22.48 1.48
CA ARG A 64 -9.49 -22.65 2.87
C ARG A 64 -8.49 -21.56 3.25
N THR A 65 -8.42 -21.26 4.53
CA THR A 65 -7.33 -20.45 5.10
C THR A 65 -6.13 -21.32 5.40
N ASP A 66 -6.38 -22.52 5.95
CA ASP A 66 -5.32 -23.48 6.30
C ASP A 66 -5.67 -24.90 5.84
N ASP A 67 -4.66 -25.78 5.76
CA ASP A 67 -4.88 -27.20 5.50
C ASP A 67 -5.80 -27.85 6.54
N GLY A 68 -6.66 -28.75 6.08
CA GLY A 68 -7.64 -29.44 6.93
C GLY A 68 -8.81 -28.56 7.42
N THR A 69 -8.85 -27.26 7.11
CA THR A 69 -9.98 -26.38 7.49
C THR A 69 -11.12 -26.43 6.46
N PRO A 70 -12.35 -26.02 6.83
CA PRO A 70 -13.44 -25.86 5.86
C PRO A 70 -13.18 -24.73 4.87
N ALA A 71 -13.49 -24.97 3.59
CA ALA A 71 -13.41 -23.95 2.54
C ALA A 71 -14.54 -22.90 2.72
N THR A 72 -14.19 -21.70 3.17
CA THR A 72 -15.16 -20.64 3.53
C THR A 72 -14.95 -19.32 2.81
N VAL A 73 -13.78 -19.07 2.21
CA VAL A 73 -13.42 -17.78 1.63
C VAL A 73 -13.76 -17.72 0.14
N PRO A 74 -14.74 -16.92 -0.31
CA PRO A 74 -14.93 -16.66 -1.74
C PRO A 74 -13.95 -15.59 -2.25
N VAL A 75 -13.66 -15.62 -3.56
CA VAL A 75 -13.07 -14.45 -4.24
C VAL A 75 -14.21 -13.64 -4.84
N CYS A 76 -14.25 -12.36 -4.50
CA CYS A 76 -15.26 -11.41 -4.90
C CYS A 76 -14.70 -10.45 -5.95
N GLY A 77 -15.57 -9.80 -6.73
CA GLY A 77 -15.13 -8.86 -7.76
C GLY A 77 -16.00 -7.60 -7.86
N THR A 78 -15.35 -6.52 -8.25
CA THR A 78 -15.94 -5.29 -8.81
C THR A 78 -15.46 -5.12 -10.26
N PRO A 79 -15.90 -4.10 -11.01
CA PRO A 79 -15.29 -3.78 -12.30
C PRO A 79 -13.77 -3.51 -12.21
N GLU A 80 -13.31 -2.89 -11.13
CA GLU A 80 -11.94 -2.39 -10.96
C GLU A 80 -11.00 -3.36 -10.21
N ALA A 81 -11.54 -4.22 -9.35
CA ALA A 81 -10.74 -5.05 -8.44
C ALA A 81 -11.32 -6.45 -8.27
N VAL A 82 -10.45 -7.39 -7.87
CA VAL A 82 -10.86 -8.63 -7.17
C VAL A 82 -10.42 -8.53 -5.72
N PHE A 83 -11.17 -9.14 -4.82
CA PHE A 83 -10.85 -9.07 -3.39
C PHE A 83 -11.36 -10.27 -2.61
N TRP A 84 -10.76 -10.50 -1.46
CA TRP A 84 -11.18 -11.50 -0.48
C TRP A 84 -10.83 -11.05 0.93
N LYS A 85 -11.50 -11.66 1.91
CA LYS A 85 -11.24 -11.48 3.34
C LYS A 85 -10.80 -12.81 3.91
N ALA A 86 -9.61 -12.85 4.48
CA ALA A 86 -8.98 -14.06 4.98
C ALA A 86 -8.19 -13.78 6.26
N ASP A 87 -7.52 -14.81 6.72
CA ASP A 87 -6.33 -14.75 7.56
C ASP A 87 -5.13 -14.12 6.82
N MET A 88 -3.98 -14.15 7.47
CA MET A 88 -2.69 -13.91 6.83
C MET A 88 -1.67 -14.91 7.36
N ASP A 89 -1.35 -15.91 6.55
CA ASP A 89 -0.16 -16.74 6.72
C ASP A 89 1.07 -16.03 6.16
N ILE A 90 2.22 -16.29 6.77
CA ILE A 90 3.48 -15.70 6.34
C ILE A 90 4.09 -16.59 5.27
N ASP A 91 4.12 -16.08 4.06
CA ASP A 91 4.90 -16.68 2.99
C ASP A 91 6.33 -16.14 3.04
N CYS A 92 7.30 -17.03 3.20
CA CYS A 92 8.72 -16.70 3.27
C CYS A 92 9.47 -17.04 1.98
N ASP A 93 8.77 -17.46 0.93
CA ASP A 93 9.36 -17.94 -0.31
C ASP A 93 10.19 -16.88 -1.07
N GLY A 94 11.13 -17.39 -1.86
CA GLY A 94 12.05 -16.60 -2.66
C GLY A 94 13.47 -16.54 -2.10
N ARG A 95 14.14 -15.41 -2.30
CA ARG A 95 15.56 -15.27 -1.97
C ARG A 95 15.79 -15.46 -0.46
N PRO A 96 16.66 -16.40 -0.05
CA PRO A 96 17.01 -16.57 1.35
C PRO A 96 17.54 -15.28 1.97
N GLY A 97 17.06 -14.97 3.17
CA GLY A 97 17.52 -13.86 4.00
C GLY A 97 17.75 -14.29 5.44
N THR A 98 17.69 -13.35 6.37
CA THR A 98 17.95 -13.60 7.80
C THR A 98 16.78 -14.28 8.51
N HIS A 99 15.55 -13.95 8.10
CA HIS A 99 14.29 -14.38 8.71
C HIS A 99 13.51 -15.38 7.84
N CYS A 100 13.70 -15.36 6.53
CA CYS A 100 13.10 -16.27 5.57
C CYS A 100 14.21 -17.10 4.92
N ASN A 101 14.35 -18.35 5.37
CA ASN A 101 15.28 -19.34 4.84
C ASN A 101 14.90 -20.74 5.36
N SER A 102 15.52 -21.78 4.81
CA SER A 102 15.24 -23.18 5.16
C SER A 102 15.53 -23.58 6.62
N THR A 103 16.20 -22.72 7.40
CA THR A 103 16.43 -22.96 8.84
C THR A 103 15.35 -22.33 9.70
N THR A 104 14.73 -21.24 9.24
CA THR A 104 13.70 -20.48 9.96
C THR A 104 12.29 -20.72 9.44
N ASP A 105 12.14 -21.49 8.36
CA ASP A 105 10.84 -21.91 7.86
C ASP A 105 10.99 -23.30 7.19
N PRO A 106 10.35 -24.36 7.73
CA PRO A 106 10.40 -25.71 7.16
C PRO A 106 9.67 -25.83 5.83
N LEU A 107 8.78 -24.90 5.49
CA LEU A 107 8.03 -24.88 4.23
C LEU A 107 8.67 -23.99 3.17
N PHE A 108 9.78 -23.32 3.51
CA PHE A 108 10.49 -22.39 2.63
C PHE A 108 10.90 -23.02 1.28
N SER A 109 10.55 -22.31 0.21
CA SER A 109 11.09 -22.44 -1.14
C SER A 109 12.07 -21.30 -1.42
N ASP A 110 13.20 -21.59 -2.08
CA ASP A 110 14.14 -20.55 -2.52
C ASP A 110 13.70 -19.81 -3.80
N ALA A 111 12.47 -20.06 -4.24
CA ALA A 111 11.87 -19.52 -5.45
C ALA A 111 10.45 -19.00 -5.19
N THR A 112 10.16 -17.84 -5.79
CA THR A 112 8.79 -17.32 -5.96
C THR A 112 8.29 -17.59 -7.37
N ALA A 113 6.97 -17.61 -7.60
CA ALA A 113 6.39 -17.79 -8.93
C ALA A 113 6.81 -16.71 -9.94
N PHE A 114 7.16 -15.51 -9.48
CA PHE A 114 7.62 -14.41 -10.32
C PHE A 114 9.04 -13.97 -9.96
N THR A 115 9.79 -13.50 -10.96
CA THR A 115 11.16 -12.99 -10.79
C THR A 115 11.22 -11.49 -10.92
N GLN A 116 12.26 -10.91 -10.32
CA GLN A 116 12.66 -9.52 -10.48
C GLN A 116 13.14 -9.23 -11.91
N SER A 117 13.31 -7.95 -12.24
CA SER A 117 13.83 -7.52 -13.55
C SER A 117 15.24 -8.05 -13.87
N ASP A 118 16.02 -8.44 -12.86
CA ASP A 118 17.35 -9.05 -13.02
C ASP A 118 17.37 -10.58 -12.96
N GLY A 119 16.19 -11.21 -13.05
CA GLY A 119 16.03 -12.66 -13.11
C GLY A 119 16.13 -13.39 -11.77
N ARG A 120 16.47 -12.69 -10.68
CA ARG A 120 16.44 -13.27 -9.33
C ARG A 120 15.00 -13.39 -8.83
N TYR A 121 14.71 -14.33 -7.93
CA TYR A 121 13.41 -14.39 -7.25
C TYR A 121 13.17 -13.19 -6.33
N LEU A 122 11.93 -12.97 -5.90
CA LEU A 122 11.61 -11.89 -4.97
C LEU A 122 12.18 -12.18 -3.58
N SER A 123 12.21 -11.19 -2.69
CA SER A 123 12.64 -11.36 -1.30
C SER A 123 11.49 -11.03 -0.36
N ALA A 124 10.92 -12.04 0.29
CA ALA A 124 9.81 -11.89 1.24
C ALA A 124 10.12 -10.92 2.40
N GLU A 125 11.38 -10.84 2.82
CA GLU A 125 11.80 -9.94 3.90
C GLU A 125 11.78 -8.46 3.53
N THR A 126 11.92 -8.13 2.24
CA THR A 126 12.19 -6.75 1.79
C THR A 126 11.14 -6.19 0.85
N LEU A 127 10.39 -7.02 0.12
CA LEU A 127 9.36 -6.60 -0.81
C LEU A 127 7.98 -7.01 -0.28
N PRO A 128 7.07 -6.05 -0.01
CA PRO A 128 5.68 -6.36 0.25
C PRO A 128 5.03 -7.02 -0.96
N TYR A 129 4.71 -8.30 -0.85
CA TYR A 129 3.88 -9.02 -1.80
C TYR A 129 2.75 -9.80 -1.12
N ILE A 130 1.77 -10.18 -1.93
CA ILE A 130 0.71 -11.15 -1.61
C ILE A 130 0.88 -12.39 -2.49
N VAL A 131 0.29 -13.49 -2.02
CA VAL A 131 0.18 -14.74 -2.76
C VAL A 131 -1.24 -14.86 -3.29
N VAL A 132 -1.39 -15.17 -4.57
CA VAL A 132 -2.69 -15.54 -5.14
C VAL A 132 -2.80 -17.06 -5.20
N PRO A 133 -3.99 -17.65 -5.02
CA PRO A 133 -4.13 -19.09 -5.21
C PRO A 133 -3.78 -19.53 -6.63
N GLY A 134 -3.25 -20.74 -6.74
CA GLY A 134 -3.03 -21.40 -8.04
C GLY A 134 -4.30 -21.42 -8.88
N ALA A 135 -4.16 -21.08 -10.17
CA ALA A 135 -5.29 -21.10 -11.08
C ALA A 135 -5.89 -22.50 -11.19
N SER A 136 -7.20 -22.61 -10.99
CA SER A 136 -7.94 -23.87 -10.95
C SER A 136 -9.39 -23.67 -11.36
N ASP A 137 -10.17 -24.75 -11.28
CA ASP A 137 -11.63 -24.68 -11.48
C ASP A 137 -12.34 -23.85 -10.41
N ILE A 138 -11.70 -23.59 -9.25
CA ILE A 138 -12.25 -22.70 -8.22
C ILE A 138 -12.19 -21.26 -8.72
N TRP A 139 -11.02 -20.84 -9.19
CA TRP A 139 -10.79 -19.49 -9.72
C TRP A 139 -9.49 -19.44 -10.53
N ASN A 140 -9.49 -18.67 -11.61
CA ASN A 140 -8.29 -18.37 -12.38
C ASN A 140 -8.07 -16.85 -12.36
N TYR A 141 -7.05 -16.42 -11.61
CA TYR A 141 -6.76 -14.99 -11.42
C TYR A 141 -6.46 -14.26 -12.74
N ARG A 142 -5.94 -14.97 -13.75
CA ARG A 142 -5.56 -14.41 -15.05
C ARG A 142 -6.77 -13.88 -15.82
N ASP A 143 -7.93 -14.53 -15.67
CA ASP A 143 -9.19 -14.12 -16.31
C ASP A 143 -9.72 -12.77 -15.80
N HIS A 144 -9.12 -12.27 -14.71
CA HIS A 144 -9.44 -10.97 -14.11
C HIS A 144 -8.32 -9.94 -14.30
N GLY A 145 -7.38 -10.20 -15.20
CA GLY A 145 -6.27 -9.27 -15.48
C GLY A 145 -5.25 -9.16 -14.34
N VAL A 146 -5.24 -10.14 -13.43
CA VAL A 146 -4.23 -10.27 -12.38
C VAL A 146 -3.05 -11.07 -12.93
N ARG A 147 -1.83 -10.64 -12.62
CA ARG A 147 -0.56 -11.25 -13.05
C ARG A 147 0.55 -10.90 -12.06
N GLY A 148 1.73 -11.48 -12.24
CA GLY A 148 2.92 -11.08 -11.50
C GLY A 148 3.15 -9.57 -11.58
N GLY A 149 3.30 -8.93 -10.42
CA GLY A 149 3.45 -7.49 -10.29
C GLY A 149 2.15 -6.71 -10.29
N SER A 150 0.97 -7.33 -10.45
CA SER A 150 -0.29 -6.65 -10.20
C SER A 150 -0.33 -6.10 -8.79
N VAL A 151 -0.88 -4.90 -8.62
CA VAL A 151 -0.82 -4.17 -7.35
C VAL A 151 -2.05 -4.47 -6.51
N ALA A 152 -1.81 -4.77 -5.25
CA ALA A 152 -2.81 -4.97 -4.24
C ALA A 152 -2.74 -3.88 -3.16
N ALA A 153 -3.89 -3.48 -2.65
CA ALA A 153 -4.00 -2.86 -1.34
C ALA A 153 -4.38 -3.95 -0.33
N VAL A 154 -3.52 -4.17 0.68
CA VAL A 154 -3.76 -5.10 1.77
C VAL A 154 -4.15 -4.29 3.00
N VAL A 155 -5.32 -4.57 3.55
CA VAL A 155 -5.89 -3.82 4.66
C VAL A 155 -5.99 -4.71 5.88
N TYR A 156 -5.43 -4.26 7.00
CA TYR A 156 -5.59 -4.88 8.31
C TYR A 156 -5.83 -3.81 9.36
N LYS A 157 -6.98 -3.88 10.04
CA LYS A 157 -7.45 -2.83 10.97
C LYS A 157 -7.53 -1.47 10.26
N ASP A 158 -6.82 -0.48 10.76
CA ASP A 158 -6.72 0.88 10.22
C ASP A 158 -5.51 1.07 9.29
N ARG A 159 -4.80 -0.02 8.95
CA ARG A 159 -3.56 0.02 8.15
C ARG A 159 -3.77 -0.44 6.72
N VAL A 160 -3.07 0.22 5.81
CA VAL A 160 -3.01 -0.10 4.38
C VAL A 160 -1.55 -0.33 4.01
N GLN A 161 -1.30 -1.43 3.30
CA GLN A 161 -0.02 -1.75 2.67
C GLN A 161 -0.25 -1.98 1.17
N TYR A 162 0.47 -1.27 0.31
CA TYR A 162 0.52 -1.59 -1.11
C TYR A 162 1.57 -2.65 -1.38
N ALA A 163 1.14 -3.72 -2.03
CA ALA A 163 1.93 -4.90 -2.29
C ALA A 163 1.81 -5.31 -3.76
N VAL A 164 2.74 -6.11 -4.25
CA VAL A 164 2.63 -6.76 -5.56
C VAL A 164 2.04 -8.17 -5.39
N VAL A 165 1.41 -8.72 -6.44
CA VAL A 165 1.25 -10.17 -6.57
C VAL A 165 2.62 -10.74 -6.88
N GLY A 166 3.22 -11.38 -5.87
CA GLY A 166 4.61 -11.83 -5.89
C GLY A 166 4.78 -13.34 -5.99
N ASP A 167 3.77 -14.10 -5.55
CA ASP A 167 3.78 -15.55 -5.62
C ASP A 167 2.42 -16.15 -5.98
N VAL A 168 2.42 -17.46 -6.21
CA VAL A 168 1.26 -18.31 -6.48
C VAL A 168 1.30 -19.51 -5.54
N GLY A 169 0.33 -19.55 -4.63
CA GLY A 169 0.23 -20.61 -3.62
C GLY A 169 -0.57 -21.82 -4.10
N PRO A 170 -0.95 -22.72 -3.18
CA PRO A 170 -1.80 -23.87 -3.48
C PRO A 170 -3.12 -23.46 -4.15
N SER A 171 -3.70 -24.36 -4.93
CA SER A 171 -4.89 -24.06 -5.74
C SER A 171 -6.20 -23.99 -4.96
N ASP A 172 -6.19 -24.31 -3.66
CA ASP A 172 -7.37 -24.39 -2.79
C ASP A 172 -7.18 -23.80 -1.38
N ILE A 173 -6.05 -23.11 -1.15
CA ILE A 173 -5.73 -22.30 0.03
C ILE A 173 -5.59 -20.83 -0.40
N ILE A 174 -5.97 -19.89 0.47
CA ILE A 174 -5.87 -18.45 0.26
C ILE A 174 -5.55 -17.75 1.57
N GLY A 175 -4.84 -16.62 1.50
CA GLY A 175 -4.53 -15.83 2.69
C GLY A 175 -3.05 -15.70 2.98
N GLU A 176 -2.15 -15.88 2.01
CA GLU A 176 -0.71 -15.77 2.27
C GLU A 176 -0.14 -14.40 1.84
N ALA A 177 0.84 -13.91 2.58
CA ALA A 177 1.58 -12.70 2.23
C ALA A 177 3.01 -12.70 2.78
N SER A 178 3.89 -11.94 2.13
CA SER A 178 5.30 -11.84 2.52
C SER A 178 5.51 -11.37 3.96
N TYR A 179 6.65 -11.76 4.54
CA TYR A 179 7.18 -11.21 5.79
C TYR A 179 7.10 -9.66 5.83
N ALA A 180 7.50 -8.99 4.74
CA ALA A 180 7.48 -7.54 4.62
C ALA A 180 6.06 -6.95 4.72
N THR A 181 5.08 -7.58 4.04
CA THR A 181 3.66 -7.18 4.12
C THR A 181 3.15 -7.29 5.55
N ALA A 182 3.37 -8.43 6.21
CA ALA A 182 2.90 -8.65 7.58
C ALA A 182 3.53 -7.64 8.55
N LYS A 183 4.85 -7.43 8.46
CA LYS A 183 5.57 -6.47 9.29
C LYS A 183 5.03 -5.05 9.14
N ALA A 184 4.76 -4.61 7.90
CA ALA A 184 4.24 -3.27 7.65
C ALA A 184 2.81 -3.07 8.16
N LEU A 185 2.00 -4.13 8.16
CA LEU A 185 0.65 -4.15 8.74
C LEU A 185 0.64 -4.31 10.27
N GLY A 186 1.81 -4.43 10.91
CA GLY A 186 1.91 -4.68 12.36
C GLY A 186 1.41 -6.07 12.77
N ILE A 187 1.42 -7.02 11.83
CA ILE A 187 1.20 -8.45 12.06
C ILE A 187 2.56 -9.07 12.39
N ARG A 188 2.60 -10.08 13.28
CA ARG A 188 3.84 -10.77 13.62
C ARG A 188 4.36 -11.50 12.37
N PRO A 189 5.50 -11.12 11.78
CA PRO A 189 5.91 -11.61 10.46
C PRO A 189 6.72 -12.92 10.53
N ASP A 190 6.82 -13.53 11.71
CA ASP A 190 7.62 -14.73 11.91
C ASP A 190 6.91 -15.94 11.26
N PRO A 191 7.53 -16.65 10.29
CA PRO A 191 6.91 -17.82 9.65
C PRO A 191 6.58 -18.93 10.65
N HIS A 192 7.21 -18.94 11.83
CA HIS A 192 6.84 -19.82 12.92
C HIS A 192 5.67 -19.26 13.74
N GLY A 193 4.47 -19.54 13.25
CA GLY A 193 3.19 -19.27 13.92
C GLY A 193 2.77 -17.80 13.95
N GLY A 194 3.46 -16.93 13.20
CA GLY A 194 3.09 -15.53 13.01
C GLY A 194 1.77 -15.40 12.27
N GLY A 195 1.57 -14.26 11.61
CA GLY A 195 0.32 -14.02 10.89
C GLY A 195 -0.83 -13.59 11.80
N THR A 196 -2.05 -13.69 11.26
CA THR A 196 -3.30 -13.41 11.97
C THR A 196 -4.39 -14.35 11.45
N PRO A 197 -5.24 -14.95 12.29
CA PRO A 197 -6.21 -15.97 11.86
C PRO A 197 -7.42 -15.39 11.09
N SER A 198 -7.52 -14.06 10.97
CA SER A 198 -8.55 -13.36 10.20
C SER A 198 -8.28 -11.86 10.16
N GLY A 199 -9.12 -11.15 9.41
CA GLY A 199 -9.26 -9.69 9.47
C GLY A 199 -8.46 -8.95 8.40
N VAL A 200 -7.81 -9.68 7.49
CA VAL A 200 -7.07 -9.10 6.38
C VAL A 200 -7.97 -9.06 5.14
N THR A 201 -8.02 -7.91 4.50
CA THR A 201 -8.70 -7.73 3.21
C THR A 201 -7.67 -7.48 2.13
N TYR A 202 -7.66 -8.34 1.12
CA TYR A 202 -6.77 -8.25 -0.03
C TYR A 202 -7.56 -7.67 -1.19
N ILE A 203 -7.14 -6.53 -1.75
CA ILE A 203 -7.81 -5.87 -2.87
C ILE A 203 -6.82 -5.75 -4.02
N VAL A 204 -6.92 -6.63 -5.01
CA VAL A 204 -6.04 -6.63 -6.18
C VAL A 204 -6.68 -5.82 -7.30
N PHE A 205 -6.02 -4.74 -7.70
CA PHE A 205 -6.51 -3.90 -8.78
C PHE A 205 -6.28 -4.60 -10.13
N LYS A 206 -7.36 -4.80 -10.88
CA LYS A 206 -7.31 -5.48 -12.18
C LYS A 206 -6.47 -4.70 -13.18
N ASN A 207 -5.81 -5.42 -14.08
CA ASN A 207 -5.00 -4.86 -15.17
C ASN A 207 -3.88 -3.90 -14.71
N SER A 208 -3.51 -3.95 -13.44
CA SER A 208 -2.43 -3.13 -12.87
C SER A 208 -1.09 -3.84 -12.92
N GLN A 209 -0.01 -3.07 -12.82
CA GLN A 209 1.33 -3.60 -12.68
C GLN A 209 2.26 -2.56 -12.04
N ALA A 210 3.04 -2.98 -11.05
CA ALA A 210 4.24 -2.29 -10.60
C ALA A 210 5.41 -2.68 -11.51
N THR A 211 6.14 -1.68 -12.00
CA THR A 211 7.30 -1.88 -12.86
C THR A 211 8.51 -1.10 -12.33
N PRO A 212 9.65 -1.75 -12.08
CA PRO A 212 9.81 -3.22 -12.03
C PRO A 212 9.08 -3.81 -10.80
N ILE A 213 8.83 -5.13 -10.80
CA ILE A 213 8.05 -5.81 -9.73
C ILE A 213 8.70 -5.67 -8.35
N GLU A 214 10.03 -5.63 -8.29
CA GLU A 214 10.79 -5.45 -7.05
C GLU A 214 10.77 -4.02 -6.50
N SER A 215 10.17 -3.07 -7.22
CA SER A 215 10.07 -1.68 -6.78
C SER A 215 8.83 -1.49 -5.91
N HIS A 216 9.02 -1.57 -4.59
CA HIS A 216 7.97 -1.21 -3.64
C HIS A 216 7.45 0.22 -3.88
N ALA A 217 8.33 1.18 -4.19
CA ALA A 217 7.91 2.54 -4.55
C ALA A 217 6.96 2.58 -5.78
N SER A 218 7.16 1.70 -6.77
CA SER A 218 6.26 1.55 -7.92
C SER A 218 4.90 1.00 -7.49
N ALA A 219 4.89 -0.02 -6.61
CA ALA A 219 3.66 -0.55 -6.02
C ALA A 219 2.89 0.51 -5.25
N VAL A 220 3.57 1.36 -4.45
CA VAL A 220 2.94 2.49 -3.75
C VAL A 220 2.35 3.50 -4.72
N ALA A 221 3.12 3.94 -5.72
CA ALA A 221 2.66 4.96 -6.66
C ALA A 221 1.45 4.50 -7.50
N VAL A 222 1.47 3.26 -7.98
CA VAL A 222 0.37 2.66 -8.74
C VAL A 222 -0.81 2.37 -7.82
N GLY A 223 -0.56 1.78 -6.65
CA GLY A 223 -1.57 1.42 -5.67
C GLY A 223 -2.33 2.63 -5.15
N GLU A 224 -1.64 3.70 -4.77
CA GLU A 224 -2.25 4.95 -4.32
C GLU A 224 -3.15 5.55 -5.42
N ARG A 225 -2.68 5.58 -6.67
CA ARG A 225 -3.48 6.09 -7.79
C ARG A 225 -4.77 5.29 -7.98
N LEU A 226 -4.67 3.96 -7.97
CA LEU A 226 -5.80 3.06 -8.19
C LEU A 226 -6.75 3.04 -6.99
N ALA A 227 -6.24 3.09 -5.77
CA ALA A 227 -7.03 3.20 -4.55
C ALA A 227 -7.85 4.51 -4.53
N ARG A 228 -7.26 5.64 -4.93
CA ARG A 228 -8.00 6.90 -5.06
C ARG A 228 -9.10 6.81 -6.10
N LEU A 229 -8.85 6.15 -7.24
CA LEU A 229 -9.86 5.93 -8.29
C LEU A 229 -10.99 5.03 -7.77
N PHE A 230 -10.63 3.96 -7.07
CA PHE A 230 -11.54 2.97 -6.54
C PHE A 230 -12.49 3.53 -5.47
N THR A 231 -12.07 4.58 -4.76
CA THR A 231 -12.80 5.17 -3.63
C THR A 231 -13.53 6.47 -3.95
N ARG A 232 -13.52 6.95 -5.21
CA ARG A 232 -14.10 8.26 -5.60
C ARG A 232 -15.59 8.44 -5.25
N ASP A 233 -16.32 7.34 -5.17
CA ASP A 233 -17.77 7.34 -4.88
C ASP A 233 -18.11 6.86 -3.46
N THR A 234 -17.11 6.67 -2.59
CA THR A 234 -17.38 6.36 -1.18
C THR A 234 -17.91 7.64 -0.51
N PRO A 235 -19.15 7.67 0.01
CA PRO A 235 -19.63 8.83 0.75
C PRO A 235 -18.70 9.09 1.94
N GLU A 236 -18.09 10.27 1.99
CA GLU A 236 -17.28 10.67 3.13
C GLU A 236 -18.13 10.56 4.40
N PRO A 237 -17.67 9.86 5.47
CA PRO A 237 -18.32 9.94 6.75
C PRO A 237 -18.35 11.41 7.15
N SER A 238 -19.54 11.92 7.42
CA SER A 238 -19.82 13.34 7.64
C SER A 238 -18.79 13.93 8.60
N ARG A 239 -17.85 14.73 8.08
CA ARG A 239 -17.07 15.62 8.94
C ARG A 239 -18.08 16.52 9.61
N THR A 240 -18.35 16.29 10.89
CA THR A 240 -19.00 17.30 11.73
C THR A 240 -18.13 18.54 11.61
N PRO A 241 -18.64 19.67 11.10
CA PRO A 241 -17.86 20.89 11.04
C PRO A 241 -17.41 21.20 12.45
N ALA A 242 -16.10 21.29 12.67
CA ALA A 242 -15.58 21.81 13.92
C ALA A 242 -16.20 23.21 14.10
N THR A 243 -16.99 23.38 15.16
CA THR A 243 -17.55 24.67 15.54
C THR A 243 -16.41 25.69 15.54
N PRO A 244 -16.49 26.78 14.78
CA PRO A 244 -15.49 27.84 14.86
C PRO A 244 -15.42 28.30 16.32
N ALA A 245 -14.23 28.25 16.90
CA ALA A 245 -14.02 28.81 18.24
C ALA A 245 -14.52 30.25 18.22
N ALA A 246 -15.41 30.57 19.16
CA ALA A 246 -15.97 31.90 19.32
C ALA A 246 -14.82 32.95 19.38
N PRO A 247 -14.99 34.13 18.77
CA PRO A 247 -14.00 35.18 18.88
C PRO A 247 -13.81 35.53 20.36
N LYS A 248 -12.56 35.56 20.81
CA LYS A 248 -12.24 36.07 22.15
C LYS A 248 -12.59 37.56 22.18
N ASP A 249 -13.37 37.96 23.17
CA ASP A 249 -13.74 39.37 23.40
C ASP A 249 -12.48 40.26 23.41
N PRO A 250 -12.51 41.43 22.77
CA PRO A 250 -11.41 42.38 22.88
C PRO A 250 -11.35 42.94 24.31
N ALA A 251 -10.13 43.04 24.83
CA ALA A 251 -9.85 43.65 26.13
C ALA A 251 -10.38 45.09 26.20
N PRO A 252 -10.84 45.57 27.37
CA PRO A 252 -11.35 46.93 27.50
C PRO A 252 -10.22 47.95 27.38
N THR A 253 -10.35 48.85 26.40
CA THR A 253 -9.49 50.03 26.23
C THR A 253 -9.79 51.06 27.31
N ALA A 254 -8.75 51.64 27.91
CA ALA A 254 -8.84 52.75 28.86
C ALA A 254 -9.45 54.01 28.21
N PRO A 255 -10.09 54.91 28.97
CA PRO A 255 -10.69 56.12 28.41
C PRO A 255 -9.62 57.17 28.10
N ASP A 256 -9.68 57.73 26.88
CA ASP A 256 -8.95 58.95 26.51
C ASP A 256 -9.61 60.19 27.16
N PRO A 257 -8.82 61.14 27.68
CA PRO A 257 -9.30 62.41 28.16
C PRO A 257 -9.00 63.49 27.12
N ASP A 258 -9.86 63.69 26.14
CA ASP A 258 -10.11 65.06 25.69
C ASP A 258 -11.38 65.16 24.84
N GLY A 259 -12.22 66.12 25.23
CA GLY A 259 -13.46 66.40 24.54
C GLY A 259 -13.22 67.30 23.35
N THR A 260 -13.82 66.95 22.21
CA THR A 260 -14.41 67.98 21.34
C THR A 260 -15.47 67.35 20.45
N ALA A 261 -16.71 67.80 20.65
CA ALA A 261 -17.86 67.48 19.83
C ALA A 261 -17.78 68.23 18.47
N ARG A 262 -18.35 67.64 17.40
CA ARG A 262 -19.61 68.10 16.77
C ARG A 262 -19.98 67.33 15.48
N PRO A 263 -21.24 67.45 15.00
CA PRO A 263 -22.03 66.34 14.43
C PRO A 263 -22.31 66.46 12.93
N GLY A 264 -22.88 65.39 12.35
CA GLY A 264 -23.53 65.40 11.03
C GLY A 264 -23.96 64.02 10.55
N GLU A 265 -25.16 63.59 10.94
CA GLU A 265 -25.99 62.63 10.19
C GLU A 265 -26.70 63.37 9.02
N PRO A 266 -27.41 62.73 8.03
CA PRO A 266 -28.06 61.43 8.11
C PRO A 266 -28.01 60.54 6.83
N ALA A 267 -28.71 59.41 6.98
CA ALA A 267 -28.97 58.26 6.10
C ALA A 267 -29.57 58.51 4.70
N GLY A 268 -29.42 57.49 3.84
CA GLY A 268 -30.31 57.11 2.74
C GLY A 268 -29.94 55.71 2.21
N THR A 269 -30.74 54.66 2.44
CA THR A 269 -31.85 54.09 1.64
C THR A 269 -31.51 53.52 0.26
N GLY A 270 -31.85 52.23 0.07
CA GLY A 270 -32.17 51.57 -1.21
C GLY A 270 -30.97 50.97 -1.96
N ALA A 271 -31.05 49.85 -2.66
CA ALA A 271 -32.12 48.90 -2.94
C ALA A 271 -31.48 47.61 -3.51
N ALA A 272 -32.22 46.51 -3.49
CA ALA A 272 -31.88 45.24 -4.10
C ALA A 272 -32.35 45.16 -5.56
N GLU A 273 -31.57 44.52 -6.44
CA GLU A 273 -31.96 43.99 -7.76
C GLU A 273 -30.88 42.96 -8.15
N VAL A 274 -31.07 41.63 -8.05
CA VAL A 274 -31.78 40.69 -8.94
C VAL A 274 -31.43 40.85 -10.43
N VAL A 275 -30.55 39.97 -10.94
CA VAL A 275 -30.58 39.54 -12.34
C VAL A 275 -30.38 38.02 -12.39
N LYS A 276 -31.35 37.34 -13.00
CA LYS A 276 -31.32 35.94 -13.42
C LYS A 276 -31.31 35.87 -14.95
N ASP A 277 -30.98 34.67 -15.44
CA ASP A 277 -31.11 34.09 -16.80
C ASP A 277 -29.98 34.43 -17.79
N ALA A 278 -29.14 33.49 -18.25
CA ALA A 278 -29.33 32.18 -18.94
C ALA A 278 -29.28 32.34 -20.47
N VAL A 279 -28.27 31.73 -21.13
CA VAL A 279 -28.33 31.29 -22.54
C VAL A 279 -27.39 30.09 -22.76
N GLU A 280 -27.94 29.03 -23.34
CA GLU A 280 -27.30 27.82 -23.87
C GLU A 280 -27.44 27.80 -25.43
N GLU A 281 -26.58 27.03 -26.10
CA GLU A 281 -26.62 26.55 -27.52
C GLU A 281 -26.38 27.57 -28.66
N ALA A 282 -25.76 27.27 -29.82
CA ALA A 282 -25.38 26.04 -30.57
C ALA A 282 -24.13 26.38 -31.48
N VAL A 283 -23.48 25.54 -32.30
CA VAL A 283 -23.94 24.72 -33.44
C VAL A 283 -22.79 23.81 -33.95
N ALA A 284 -23.17 22.65 -34.51
CA ALA A 284 -22.35 21.59 -35.11
C ALA A 284 -22.22 21.67 -36.65
N GLU A 285 -21.52 20.67 -37.21
CA GLU A 285 -21.45 20.17 -38.60
C GLU A 285 -20.41 20.75 -39.59
N ALA A 286 -19.54 19.85 -40.06
CA ALA A 286 -19.56 19.36 -41.45
C ALA A 286 -18.87 17.98 -41.55
N ALA A 287 -19.48 17.06 -42.30
CA ALA A 287 -18.99 15.73 -42.63
C ALA A 287 -18.56 15.64 -44.11
N ASP A 288 -17.93 14.50 -44.43
CA ASP A 288 -17.80 13.85 -45.75
C ASP A 288 -16.56 14.21 -46.62
N GLU A 289 -15.66 13.26 -46.90
CA GLU A 289 -15.78 12.31 -48.03
C GLU A 289 -14.46 11.53 -48.33
N SER A 290 -14.60 10.25 -48.70
CA SER A 290 -13.72 9.40 -49.54
C SER A 290 -12.49 8.64 -48.99
N SER A 291 -12.58 7.30 -49.07
CA SER A 291 -11.48 6.36 -49.39
C SER A 291 -11.40 6.18 -50.92
N PRO A 292 -10.25 5.70 -51.46
CA PRO A 292 -10.18 4.28 -51.84
C PRO A 292 -8.79 3.60 -51.67
N ASP A 293 -8.82 2.29 -51.94
CA ASP A 293 -7.79 1.23 -51.92
C ASP A 293 -6.40 1.53 -52.50
N GLU A 294 -5.38 0.85 -51.96
CA GLU A 294 -4.40 0.13 -52.81
C GLU A 294 -3.75 -1.09 -52.11
N HIS A 295 -3.66 -2.17 -52.88
CA HIS A 295 -3.06 -3.48 -52.60
C HIS A 295 -1.53 -3.48 -52.83
N ALA A 296 -0.81 -4.29 -52.03
CA ALA A 296 0.35 -5.11 -52.42
C ALA A 296 0.64 -6.08 -51.24
N ASP A 297 0.31 -7.37 -51.29
CA ASP A 297 1.06 -8.49 -51.89
C ASP A 297 2.55 -8.54 -51.52
N GLU A 298 2.91 -9.43 -50.59
CA GLU A 298 4.04 -10.35 -50.75
C GLU A 298 3.85 -11.62 -49.89
N GLN A 299 3.63 -12.75 -50.57
CA GLN A 299 3.83 -14.14 -50.10
C GLN A 299 5.36 -14.38 -50.00
N THR A 300 6.00 -15.28 -49.27
CA THR A 300 5.81 -16.68 -48.87
C THR A 300 6.87 -16.96 -47.79
N ASP A 301 6.65 -17.89 -46.86
CA ASP A 301 7.50 -19.09 -46.82
C ASP A 301 6.98 -20.10 -45.80
N GLU A 302 6.58 -21.22 -46.37
CA GLU A 302 6.22 -22.49 -45.77
C GLU A 302 7.54 -23.25 -45.56
N GLN A 303 7.90 -23.57 -44.32
CA GLN A 303 8.87 -24.64 -44.05
C GLN A 303 8.32 -25.55 -42.95
N THR A 304 7.65 -26.58 -43.44
CA THR A 304 7.51 -27.90 -42.83
C THR A 304 8.91 -28.50 -42.66
N GLU A 305 9.32 -28.79 -41.42
CA GLU A 305 10.44 -29.68 -41.16
C GLU A 305 9.91 -30.89 -40.37
N GLU A 306 9.67 -31.97 -41.11
CA GLU A 306 9.61 -33.33 -40.59
C GLU A 306 10.94 -33.68 -39.91
N GLN A 307 10.88 -34.30 -38.73
CA GLN A 307 11.99 -35.11 -38.23
C GLN A 307 11.49 -36.46 -37.68
N PRO A 308 12.32 -37.51 -37.83
CA PRO A 308 11.85 -38.84 -38.16
C PRO A 308 11.65 -39.76 -36.95
N GLU A 309 10.87 -40.81 -37.19
CA GLU A 309 10.72 -41.98 -36.34
C GLU A 309 12.07 -42.70 -36.17
N ASP A 310 12.53 -42.83 -34.92
CA ASP A 310 13.64 -43.70 -34.57
C ASP A 310 13.09 -45.05 -34.09
N VAL A 311 13.39 -46.08 -34.87
CA VAL A 311 13.03 -47.48 -34.67
C VAL A 311 14.29 -48.24 -34.25
N ALA A 312 14.09 -49.11 -33.24
CA ALA A 312 14.79 -50.39 -32.96
C ALA A 312 15.69 -50.44 -31.69
N PRO A 313 15.93 -51.64 -31.11
CA PRO A 313 15.08 -52.84 -31.06
C PRO A 313 15.01 -53.51 -29.66
N GLU A 314 14.21 -54.58 -29.61
CA GLU A 314 14.08 -55.60 -28.57
C GLU A 314 15.37 -56.37 -28.21
N GLU A 315 15.42 -56.81 -26.95
CA GLU A 315 15.91 -58.10 -26.38
C GLU A 315 17.32 -58.64 -26.73
N GLU A 316 18.18 -58.70 -25.70
CA GLU A 316 18.77 -59.92 -25.11
C GLU A 316 19.13 -59.71 -23.63
#